data_AF-A0A519SUG8-F1
#
_entry.id   AF-A0A519SUG8-F1
#
_cell.length_a   1.000
_cell.length_b   1.000
_cell.length_c   1.000
_cell.angle_alpha   90.00
_cell.angle_beta   90.00
_cell.angle_gamma   90.00
#
_symmetry.space_group_name_H-M   'P 1'
#
loop_
_entity.id
_entity.type
_entity.pdbx_description
1 polymer ?
#
loop_
_entity_poly.entity_id
_entity_poly.type
_entity_poly.pdbx_seq_one_letter_code
_entity_poly.pdbx_strand_id
1 'polypeptide(L)'
;MITDRVQLAGLDAYFRDPATGKINLGGITPTIRTAPLNKGKQIEISGIQLLIEHQDLQSFFAYPYNNNDDPVFAPLFRFSVMKEMFPGLFADPFSHRIHNIAGYLDFSEGTLTNGRVMEVDGIPTIVSIGRDKCIWVSKEYVMPAPISINAVAWELATSKLTPPDSFHYKIKIASKDEAGAALPDIEIGRGTAQMLQADAKRAIDGLNNLNIKSFQVTFTAKVYEDSYLNERHLPTINENLGRPLLRAINILEPVPSIYEINSLSELKNLCSDVHLFENPGPAINRLTATLDLSAVLVNSTNQIISNNDVYNLGSRYEYVELILFPNQFTRFEAKKIGEELTRVN
;
A
#
# COMPACT_ATOMS: atom_id res chain seq x y z
N MET A 1 36.10 8.27 -18.82
CA MET A 1 35.37 8.81 -17.66
C MET A 1 34.28 9.71 -18.19
N ILE A 2 33.09 9.16 -18.44
CA ILE A 2 31.93 9.94 -18.88
C ILE A 2 31.29 10.51 -17.61
N THR A 3 31.59 11.77 -17.31
CA THR A 3 30.89 12.54 -16.29
C THR A 3 29.53 12.96 -16.85
N ASP A 4 28.54 12.07 -16.73
CA ASP A 4 27.14 12.46 -16.95
C ASP A 4 26.67 13.31 -15.75
N ARG A 5 26.90 14.62 -15.86
CA ARG A 5 26.27 15.66 -15.02
C ARG A 5 24.89 16.03 -15.56
N VAL A 6 24.17 15.11 -16.17
CA VAL A 6 22.83 15.40 -16.70
C VAL A 6 21.83 15.34 -15.54
N GLN A 7 21.58 16.50 -14.94
CA GLN A 7 20.36 16.75 -14.17
C GLN A 7 19.19 16.66 -15.15
N LEU A 8 18.48 15.54 -15.14
CA LEU A 8 17.15 15.47 -15.73
C LEU A 8 16.24 16.35 -14.87
N ALA A 9 15.81 17.49 -15.41
CA ALA A 9 14.70 18.30 -14.92
C ALA A 9 14.68 18.64 -13.41
N GLY A 10 15.85 18.77 -12.76
CA GLY A 10 15.95 19.20 -11.36
C GLY A 10 15.86 18.11 -10.29
N LEU A 11 15.81 16.83 -10.66
CA LEU A 11 15.93 15.71 -9.72
C LEU A 11 17.26 14.96 -9.86
N ASP A 12 17.68 14.33 -8.78
CA ASP A 12 18.80 13.40 -8.82
C ASP A 12 18.40 12.11 -9.54
N ALA A 13 19.00 11.92 -10.72
CA ALA A 13 18.88 10.68 -11.49
C ALA A 13 19.38 9.45 -10.72
N TYR A 14 20.30 9.68 -9.77
CA TYR A 14 20.92 8.67 -8.93
C TYR A 14 20.39 8.75 -7.50
N PHE A 15 20.28 7.60 -6.85
CA PHE A 15 20.05 7.53 -5.41
C PHE A 15 21.23 8.16 -4.64
N ARG A 16 20.93 8.96 -3.60
CA ARG A 16 21.94 9.64 -2.77
C ARG A 16 22.14 8.90 -1.45
N ASP A 17 23.39 8.86 -0.99
CA ASP A 17 23.70 8.33 0.33
C ASP A 17 23.05 9.22 1.43
N PRO A 18 22.20 8.67 2.32
CA PRO A 18 21.57 9.38 3.43
C PRO A 18 22.57 10.08 4.36
N ALA A 19 23.74 9.48 4.59
CA ALA A 19 24.71 9.99 5.56
C ALA A 19 25.49 11.20 5.01
N THR A 20 25.74 11.21 3.70
CA THR A 20 26.63 12.21 3.09
C THR A 20 25.91 13.16 2.13
N GLY A 21 24.67 12.86 1.73
CA GLY A 21 23.89 13.64 0.77
C GLY A 21 24.51 13.69 -0.64
N LYS A 22 25.58 12.92 -0.89
CA LYS A 22 26.26 12.83 -2.19
C LYS A 22 25.62 11.76 -3.06
N ILE A 23 25.73 11.93 -4.38
CA ILE A 23 25.41 10.86 -5.34
C ILE A 23 26.23 9.64 -4.96
N ASN A 24 25.55 8.52 -4.78
CA ASN A 24 26.21 7.28 -4.44
C ASN A 24 26.93 6.73 -5.68
N LEU A 25 28.22 7.06 -5.82
CA LEU A 25 29.10 6.61 -6.91
C LEU A 25 29.92 5.36 -6.52
N GLY A 26 29.58 4.67 -5.42
CA GLY A 26 30.32 3.48 -4.97
C GLY A 26 30.30 3.15 -3.47
N GLY A 27 29.39 3.74 -2.68
CA GLY A 27 29.18 3.41 -1.27
C GLY A 27 28.02 2.43 -1.08
N ILE A 28 28.17 1.44 -0.22
CA ILE A 28 27.08 0.52 0.16
C ILE A 28 26.24 1.22 1.23
N THR A 29 25.29 2.08 0.82
CA THR A 29 24.23 2.47 1.75
C THR A 29 23.16 1.36 1.73
N PRO A 30 22.85 0.72 2.87
CA PRO A 30 21.91 -0.40 2.93
C PRO A 30 20.46 -0.01 2.60
N THR A 31 20.08 1.26 2.73
CA THR A 31 18.71 1.72 2.44
C THR A 31 18.75 3.11 1.80
N ILE A 32 18.04 3.29 0.69
CA ILE A 32 17.95 4.59 0.02
C ILE A 32 16.52 4.85 -0.48
N ARG A 33 15.98 6.04 -0.21
CA ARG A 33 14.65 6.48 -0.65
C ARG A 33 14.73 7.62 -1.67
N THR A 34 13.73 7.72 -2.53
CA THR A 34 13.47 8.98 -3.26
C THR A 34 13.11 10.10 -2.29
N ALA A 35 13.53 11.33 -2.61
CA ALA A 35 13.16 12.51 -1.86
C ALA A 35 11.64 12.76 -1.94
N PRO A 36 11.02 13.37 -0.91
CA PRO A 36 9.62 13.72 -0.96
C PRO A 36 9.33 14.72 -2.08
N LEU A 37 8.16 14.59 -2.71
CA LEU A 37 7.77 15.45 -3.82
C LEU A 37 7.26 16.80 -3.33
N ASN A 38 7.54 17.85 -4.10
CA ASN A 38 6.91 19.15 -3.89
C ASN A 38 5.45 19.13 -4.36
N LYS A 39 4.60 19.99 -3.78
CA LYS A 39 3.20 20.12 -4.16
C LYS A 39 3.06 20.41 -5.66
N GLY A 40 2.15 19.71 -6.34
CA GLY A 40 1.92 19.87 -7.79
C GLY A 40 2.99 19.21 -8.66
N LYS A 41 3.89 18.40 -8.08
CA LYS A 41 4.84 17.57 -8.82
C LYS A 41 4.40 16.11 -8.82
N GLN A 42 4.73 15.41 -9.89
CA GLN A 42 4.64 13.96 -10.01
C GLN A 42 5.92 13.41 -10.63
N ILE A 43 6.31 12.20 -10.25
CA ILE A 43 7.38 11.46 -10.93
C ILE A 43 6.78 10.21 -11.52
N GLU A 44 7.05 9.97 -12.80
CA GLU A 44 6.74 8.72 -13.48
C GLU A 44 8.02 7.91 -13.61
N ILE A 45 8.14 6.84 -12.82
CA ILE A 45 9.24 5.89 -12.88
C ILE A 45 8.79 4.73 -13.77
N SER A 46 9.60 4.43 -14.79
CA SER A 46 9.37 3.33 -15.74
C SER A 46 10.34 2.17 -15.55
N GLY A 47 11.46 2.40 -14.86
CA GLY A 47 12.41 1.34 -14.53
C GLY A 47 13.56 1.81 -13.66
N ILE A 48 14.42 0.86 -13.33
CA ILE A 48 15.65 1.09 -12.58
C ILE A 48 16.80 0.42 -13.33
N GLN A 49 17.77 1.23 -13.76
CA GLN A 49 19.05 0.77 -14.28
C GLN A 49 19.97 0.40 -13.14
N LEU A 50 20.55 -0.79 -13.22
CA LEU A 50 21.41 -1.38 -12.21
C LEU A 50 22.82 -1.58 -12.78
N LEU A 51 23.82 -1.32 -11.95
CA LEU A 51 25.19 -1.76 -12.13
C LEU A 51 25.61 -2.52 -10.87
N ILE A 52 25.92 -3.80 -11.01
CA ILE A 52 26.35 -4.67 -9.92
C ILE A 52 27.76 -5.17 -10.25
N GLU A 53 28.68 -5.03 -9.31
CA GLU A 53 30.04 -5.59 -9.43
C GLU A 53 30.36 -6.48 -8.21
N HIS A 54 31.05 -7.58 -8.46
CA HIS A 54 31.63 -8.46 -7.45
C HIS A 54 32.88 -9.15 -8.00
N GLN A 55 33.72 -9.74 -7.15
CA GLN A 55 34.88 -10.52 -7.61
C GLN A 55 34.47 -11.71 -8.47
N ASP A 56 33.37 -12.36 -8.09
CA ASP A 56 32.72 -13.45 -8.81
C ASP A 56 31.20 -13.38 -8.61
N LEU A 57 30.46 -12.93 -9.63
CA LEU A 57 29.01 -12.86 -9.62
C LEU A 57 28.35 -14.24 -9.85
N GLN A 58 29.09 -15.24 -10.36
CA GLN A 58 28.55 -16.56 -10.68
C GLN A 58 27.98 -17.24 -9.43
N SER A 59 28.62 -17.01 -8.29
CA SER A 59 28.17 -17.46 -6.96
C SER A 59 26.76 -16.98 -6.55
N PHE A 60 26.27 -15.87 -7.12
CA PHE A 60 24.95 -15.30 -6.81
C PHE A 60 23.84 -15.69 -7.80
N PHE A 61 24.17 -16.36 -8.92
CA PHE A 61 23.17 -16.86 -9.87
C PHE A 61 22.43 -18.08 -9.34
N ALA A 62 23.12 -18.95 -8.59
CA ALA A 62 22.56 -20.14 -7.98
C ALA A 62 22.51 -20.00 -6.45
N TYR A 63 22.23 -18.79 -5.96
CA TYR A 63 22.14 -18.52 -4.53
C TYR A 63 21.10 -19.46 -3.92
N PRO A 64 21.49 -20.38 -3.02
CA PRO A 64 20.66 -21.52 -2.66
C PRO A 64 19.43 -21.06 -1.88
N TYR A 65 18.26 -21.27 -2.47
CA TYR A 65 17.01 -21.40 -1.72
C TYR A 65 17.16 -22.64 -0.84
N ASN A 66 17.27 -22.48 0.47
CA ASN A 66 17.30 -23.64 1.35
C ASN A 66 15.87 -24.21 1.37
N ASN A 67 15.68 -25.41 0.82
CA ASN A 67 14.39 -26.11 0.79
C ASN A 67 13.91 -26.61 2.17
N ASN A 68 14.66 -26.29 3.23
CA ASN A 68 14.29 -26.55 4.61
C ASN A 68 13.94 -25.20 5.24
N ASP A 69 12.75 -25.09 5.82
CA ASP A 69 12.07 -23.92 6.40
C ASP A 69 12.85 -23.12 7.51
N ASP A 70 14.18 -23.07 7.47
CA ASP A 70 15.01 -22.15 8.25
C ASP A 70 15.23 -20.83 7.48
N PRO A 71 15.04 -19.65 8.10
CA PRO A 71 15.21 -18.36 7.44
C PRO A 71 16.70 -18.02 7.35
N VAL A 72 17.45 -18.61 6.41
CA VAL A 72 18.92 -18.46 6.41
C VAL A 72 19.46 -17.45 5.42
N PHE A 73 18.70 -16.93 4.45
CA PHE A 73 19.19 -15.79 3.69
C PHE A 73 18.13 -14.72 3.39
N ALA A 74 18.46 -13.49 3.76
CA ALA A 74 17.77 -12.30 3.28
C ALA A 74 17.98 -12.15 1.76
N PRO A 75 17.04 -11.50 1.03
CA PRO A 75 17.21 -11.23 -0.40
C PRO A 75 18.55 -10.52 -0.67
N LEU A 76 19.08 -10.60 -1.88
CA LEU A 76 20.27 -9.83 -2.28
C LEU A 76 19.97 -8.33 -2.15
N PHE A 77 18.82 -7.91 -2.67
CA PHE A 77 18.27 -6.56 -2.53
C PHE A 77 16.77 -6.58 -2.79
N ARG A 78 16.07 -5.52 -2.37
CA ARG A 78 14.65 -5.31 -2.68
C ARG A 78 14.38 -3.90 -3.14
N PHE A 79 13.42 -3.77 -4.05
CA PHE A 79 12.76 -2.50 -4.34
C PHE A 79 11.36 -2.50 -3.74
N SER A 80 11.04 -1.45 -2.98
CA SER A 80 9.71 -1.23 -2.44
C SER A 80 9.17 0.11 -2.93
N VAL A 81 7.88 0.15 -3.28
CA VAL A 81 7.22 1.36 -3.76
C VAL A 81 6.14 1.77 -2.78
N MET A 82 6.44 2.65 -1.85
CA MET A 82 5.43 3.13 -0.90
C MET A 82 4.48 4.12 -1.58
N LYS A 83 3.18 3.81 -1.61
CA LYS A 83 2.12 4.69 -2.13
C LYS A 83 0.93 4.77 -1.19
N GLU A 84 0.21 5.88 -1.25
CA GLU A 84 -1.10 5.97 -0.61
C GLU A 84 -2.10 5.09 -1.38
N MET A 85 -2.50 3.97 -0.78
CA MET A 85 -3.48 3.04 -1.37
C MET A 85 -4.91 3.47 -1.05
N PHE A 86 -5.10 4.00 0.16
CA PHE A 86 -6.36 4.55 0.68
C PHE A 86 -6.05 5.78 1.54
N PRO A 87 -7.02 6.67 1.80
CA PRO A 87 -6.81 7.86 2.63
C PRO A 87 -6.09 7.56 3.96
N GLY A 88 -4.84 8.01 4.08
CA GLY A 88 -3.99 7.85 5.26
C GLY A 88 -3.32 6.47 5.41
N LEU A 89 -3.48 5.56 4.45
CA LEU A 89 -2.85 4.23 4.44
C LEU A 89 -1.84 4.12 3.30
N PHE A 90 -0.56 4.18 3.68
CA PHE A 90 0.57 3.99 2.79
C PHE A 90 1.03 2.54 2.84
N ALA A 91 1.13 1.89 1.69
CA ALA A 91 1.63 0.53 1.55
C ALA A 91 2.29 0.36 0.18
N ASP A 92 3.03 -0.73 0.02
CA ASP A 92 3.60 -1.08 -1.27
C ASP A 92 2.62 -1.91 -2.10
N PRO A 93 2.17 -1.41 -3.27
CA PRO A 93 1.13 -2.04 -4.07
C PRO A 93 1.55 -3.40 -4.65
N PHE A 94 2.86 -3.69 -4.71
CA PHE A 94 3.38 -4.95 -5.25
C PHE A 94 3.56 -6.00 -4.16
N SER A 95 3.67 -5.59 -2.89
CA SER A 95 3.74 -6.48 -1.74
C SER A 95 2.42 -6.59 -0.98
N HIS A 96 1.33 -6.02 -1.52
CA HIS A 96 0.00 -6.10 -0.90
C HIS A 96 -1.08 -6.40 -1.94
N ARG A 97 -1.91 -7.41 -1.64
CA ARG A 97 -3.18 -7.65 -2.30
C ARG A 97 -4.28 -6.93 -1.53
N ILE A 98 -5.19 -6.29 -2.25
CA ILE A 98 -6.36 -5.62 -1.67
C ILE A 98 -7.59 -6.51 -1.84
N HIS A 99 -8.24 -6.84 -0.73
CA HIS A 99 -9.59 -7.40 -0.70
C HIS A 99 -10.57 -6.27 -0.44
N ASN A 100 -11.34 -5.90 -1.45
CA ASN A 100 -12.33 -4.84 -1.34
C ASN A 100 -13.70 -5.44 -1.02
N ILE A 101 -14.24 -5.06 0.12
CA ILE A 101 -15.61 -5.36 0.52
C ILE A 101 -16.43 -4.11 0.25
N ALA A 102 -16.94 -4.02 -0.97
CA ALA A 102 -17.66 -2.87 -1.46
C ALA A 102 -18.61 -3.27 -2.57
N GLY A 103 -19.69 -2.50 -2.71
CA GLY A 103 -20.67 -2.73 -3.76
C GLY A 103 -21.96 -3.36 -3.24
N TYR A 104 -22.94 -3.39 -4.14
CA TYR A 104 -24.31 -3.77 -3.76
C TYR A 104 -24.39 -5.22 -3.29
N LEU A 105 -23.75 -6.14 -4.03
CA LEU A 105 -23.78 -7.57 -3.71
C LEU A 105 -23.17 -7.86 -2.34
N ASP A 106 -21.96 -7.39 -2.06
CA ASP A 106 -21.27 -7.62 -0.79
C ASP A 106 -22.08 -7.10 0.41
N PHE A 107 -22.75 -5.95 0.28
CA PHE A 107 -23.61 -5.43 1.33
C PHE A 107 -24.93 -6.19 1.43
N SER A 108 -25.54 -6.55 0.31
CA SER A 108 -26.86 -7.20 0.25
C SER A 108 -26.84 -8.67 0.67
N GLU A 109 -25.72 -9.38 0.47
CA GLU A 109 -25.53 -10.76 0.92
C GLU A 109 -25.22 -10.84 2.44
N GLY A 110 -24.93 -9.70 3.06
CA GLY A 110 -24.81 -9.57 4.50
C GLY A 110 -26.17 -9.52 5.22
N THR A 111 -26.14 -9.69 6.54
CA THR A 111 -27.32 -9.51 7.39
C THR A 111 -27.39 -8.08 7.90
N LEU A 112 -28.52 -7.41 7.67
CA LEU A 112 -28.78 -6.03 8.09
C LEU A 112 -29.82 -5.98 9.21
N THR A 113 -29.62 -5.08 10.18
CA THR A 113 -30.61 -4.72 11.20
C THR A 113 -30.71 -3.20 11.24
N ASN A 114 -31.92 -2.66 11.10
CA ASN A 114 -32.19 -1.21 11.01
C ASN A 114 -31.34 -0.49 9.95
N GLY A 115 -31.12 -1.16 8.82
CA GLY A 115 -30.37 -0.64 7.69
C GLY A 115 -30.79 -1.31 6.39
N ARG A 116 -30.45 -0.69 5.27
CA ARG A 116 -30.67 -1.18 3.91
C ARG A 116 -29.51 -0.78 3.01
N VAL A 117 -29.35 -1.49 1.89
CA VAL A 117 -28.37 -1.14 0.87
C VAL A 117 -29.05 -0.27 -0.18
N MET A 118 -28.46 0.87 -0.48
CA MET A 118 -28.93 1.78 -1.52
C MET A 118 -27.75 2.34 -2.32
N GLU A 119 -28.02 2.75 -3.55
CA GLU A 119 -27.07 3.54 -4.32
C GLU A 119 -27.19 5.02 -3.90
N VAL A 120 -26.09 5.61 -3.44
CA VAL A 120 -26.01 7.03 -3.08
C VAL A 120 -24.88 7.64 -3.90
N ASP A 121 -25.21 8.60 -4.76
CA ASP A 121 -24.27 9.22 -5.71
C ASP A 121 -23.57 8.21 -6.63
N GLY A 122 -24.28 7.16 -7.07
CA GLY A 122 -23.70 6.11 -7.92
C GLY A 122 -22.90 5.04 -7.15
N ILE A 123 -22.82 5.15 -5.83
CA ILE A 123 -22.00 4.26 -4.99
C ILE A 123 -22.91 3.44 -4.06
N PRO A 124 -22.86 2.09 -4.14
CA PRO A 124 -23.57 1.25 -3.19
C PRO A 124 -23.14 1.53 -1.75
N THR A 125 -24.12 1.77 -0.89
CA THR A 125 -23.92 2.33 0.44
C THR A 125 -24.88 1.67 1.42
N ILE A 126 -24.41 1.35 2.62
CA ILE A 126 -25.27 0.98 3.74
C ILE A 126 -25.90 2.26 4.30
N VAL A 127 -27.23 2.30 4.33
CA VAL A 127 -28.04 3.41 4.80
C VAL A 127 -28.85 2.96 6.02
N SER A 128 -28.89 3.76 7.09
CA SER A 128 -29.69 3.44 8.28
C SER A 128 -31.19 3.50 7.99
N ILE A 129 -32.00 2.90 8.86
CA ILE A 129 -33.45 3.15 8.89
C ILE A 129 -33.77 3.80 10.24
N GLY A 130 -33.96 5.12 10.22
CA GLY A 130 -34.24 5.91 11.42
C GLY A 130 -33.03 6.16 12.33
N ARG A 131 -33.32 6.61 13.55
CA ARG A 131 -32.33 7.06 14.57
C ARG A 131 -32.04 6.00 15.63
N ASP A 132 -31.67 4.80 15.18
CA ASP A 132 -31.34 3.72 16.10
C ASP A 132 -30.01 3.02 15.73
N LYS A 133 -29.71 1.92 16.42
CA LYS A 133 -28.55 1.08 16.17
C LYS A 133 -28.77 0.32 14.85
N CYS A 134 -27.99 0.68 13.84
CA CYS A 134 -27.83 -0.04 12.58
C CYS A 134 -26.68 -1.05 12.72
N ILE A 135 -26.90 -2.29 12.29
CA ILE A 135 -25.87 -3.33 12.28
C ILE A 135 -25.86 -3.97 10.90
N TRP A 136 -24.66 -4.15 10.36
CA TRP A 136 -24.41 -4.95 9.18
C TRP A 136 -23.34 -6.00 9.52
N VAL A 137 -23.63 -7.25 9.20
CA VAL A 137 -22.68 -8.35 9.27
C VAL A 137 -22.51 -8.90 7.87
N SER A 138 -21.29 -8.87 7.33
CA SER A 138 -21.02 -9.41 6.01
C SER A 138 -21.28 -10.91 5.96
N LYS A 139 -21.40 -11.46 4.74
CA LYS A 139 -21.18 -12.91 4.54
C LYS A 139 -19.80 -13.33 5.05
N GLU A 140 -19.62 -14.64 5.25
CA GLU A 140 -18.29 -15.20 5.49
C GLU A 140 -17.50 -15.25 4.19
N TYR A 141 -16.34 -14.62 4.17
CA TYR A 141 -15.39 -14.69 3.06
C TYR A 141 -14.40 -15.81 3.36
N VAL A 142 -14.46 -16.88 2.56
CA VAL A 142 -13.56 -18.03 2.69
C VAL A 142 -12.42 -17.91 1.68
N MET A 143 -11.19 -17.92 2.17
CA MET A 143 -9.99 -17.78 1.35
C MET A 143 -9.52 -19.14 0.81
N PRO A 144 -8.97 -19.18 -0.42
CA PRO A 144 -8.47 -20.43 -1.00
C PRO A 144 -7.29 -21.00 -0.22
N ALA A 145 -6.42 -20.16 0.34
CA ALA A 145 -5.34 -20.50 1.26
C ALA A 145 -5.40 -19.56 2.49
N PRO A 146 -4.84 -19.94 3.65
CA PRO A 146 -4.71 -19.04 4.78
C PRO A 146 -3.94 -17.77 4.38
N ILE A 147 -4.46 -16.61 4.79
CA ILE A 147 -3.87 -15.30 4.51
C ILE A 147 -3.46 -14.60 5.80
N SER A 148 -2.68 -13.53 5.65
CA SER A 148 -2.42 -12.57 6.72
C SER A 148 -3.14 -11.26 6.42
N ILE A 149 -3.56 -10.52 7.44
CA ILE A 149 -4.13 -9.18 7.26
C ILE A 149 -3.20 -8.19 7.95
N ASN A 150 -2.52 -7.34 7.19
CA ASN A 150 -1.57 -6.34 7.69
C ASN A 150 -2.25 -5.01 8.04
N ALA A 151 -3.18 -4.58 7.20
CA ALA A 151 -3.85 -3.30 7.38
C ALA A 151 -5.29 -3.36 6.88
N VAL A 152 -6.10 -2.44 7.36
CA VAL A 152 -7.49 -2.27 6.91
C VAL A 152 -7.79 -0.79 6.80
N ALA A 153 -8.45 -0.39 5.73
CA ALA A 153 -9.02 0.95 5.55
C ALA A 153 -10.53 0.85 5.33
N TRP A 154 -11.27 1.91 5.62
CA TRP A 154 -12.71 1.95 5.37
C TRP A 154 -13.17 3.33 4.90
N GLU A 155 -14.24 3.32 4.13
CA GLU A 155 -14.86 4.53 3.60
C GLU A 155 -16.27 4.69 4.17
N LEU A 156 -16.49 5.81 4.85
CA LEU A 156 -17.82 6.20 5.33
C LEU A 156 -18.52 7.05 4.27
N ALA A 157 -19.84 6.93 4.17
CA ALA A 157 -20.65 7.73 3.25
C ALA A 157 -20.94 9.11 3.86
N THR A 158 -19.92 9.97 3.90
CA THR A 158 -20.03 11.26 4.57
C THR A 158 -19.57 12.43 3.70
N SER A 159 -20.06 13.63 4.01
CA SER A 159 -19.78 14.86 3.26
C SER A 159 -19.44 16.01 4.21
N LYS A 160 -18.99 17.16 3.68
CA LYS A 160 -18.81 18.38 4.49
C LYS A 160 -20.09 18.87 5.18
N LEU A 161 -21.26 18.41 4.73
CA LEU A 161 -22.56 18.78 5.27
C LEU A 161 -23.07 17.80 6.34
N THR A 162 -22.38 16.67 6.54
CA THR A 162 -22.68 15.66 7.55
C THR A 162 -22.38 16.23 8.94
N PRO A 163 -23.35 16.33 9.87
CA PRO A 163 -23.03 16.82 11.21
C PRO A 163 -22.06 15.89 11.95
N PRO A 164 -21.10 16.43 12.71
CA PRO A 164 -20.06 15.65 13.37
C PRO A 164 -20.53 14.51 14.27
N ASP A 165 -21.62 14.69 15.01
CA ASP A 165 -22.12 13.69 15.96
C ASP A 165 -23.35 12.94 15.43
N SER A 166 -23.55 12.98 14.12
CA SER A 166 -24.71 12.36 13.47
C SER A 166 -24.80 10.85 13.66
N PHE A 167 -23.66 10.15 13.68
CA PHE A 167 -23.60 8.75 14.06
C PHE A 167 -22.23 8.40 14.64
N HIS A 168 -22.22 7.40 15.53
CA HIS A 168 -21.00 6.77 16.03
C HIS A 168 -20.92 5.36 15.47
N TYR A 169 -19.75 4.93 15.03
CA TYR A 169 -19.57 3.62 14.43
C TYR A 169 -18.47 2.81 15.10
N LYS A 170 -18.57 1.50 14.90
CA LYS A 170 -17.60 0.49 15.29
C LYS A 170 -17.53 -0.57 14.20
N ILE A 171 -16.32 -0.99 13.84
CA ILE A 171 -16.07 -2.03 12.86
C ILE A 171 -15.20 -3.11 13.50
N LYS A 172 -15.62 -4.36 13.34
CA LYS A 172 -14.89 -5.54 13.80
C LYS A 172 -14.67 -6.54 12.67
N ILE A 173 -13.56 -7.24 12.72
CA ILE A 173 -13.31 -8.45 11.93
C ILE A 173 -13.28 -9.64 12.88
N ALA A 174 -14.17 -10.61 12.66
CA ALA A 174 -14.09 -11.93 13.26
C ALA A 174 -13.44 -12.87 12.23
N SER A 175 -12.45 -13.64 12.65
CA SER A 175 -11.69 -14.52 11.74
C SER A 175 -11.59 -15.94 12.30
N LYS A 176 -11.35 -16.91 11.41
CA LYS A 176 -11.10 -18.30 11.75
C LYS A 176 -9.81 -18.79 11.09
N ASP A 177 -9.13 -19.71 11.74
CA ASP A 177 -7.96 -20.39 11.18
C ASP A 177 -8.35 -21.54 10.24
N GLU A 178 -7.34 -22.25 9.71
CA GLU A 178 -7.53 -23.39 8.80
C GLU A 178 -8.30 -24.56 9.42
N ALA A 179 -8.20 -24.75 10.74
CA ALA A 179 -8.96 -25.76 11.48
C ALA A 179 -10.39 -25.30 11.79
N GLY A 180 -10.76 -24.06 11.43
CA GLY A 180 -12.04 -23.45 11.72
C GLY A 180 -12.16 -22.90 13.15
N ALA A 181 -11.06 -22.86 13.91
CA ALA A 181 -11.05 -22.27 15.25
C ALA A 181 -11.14 -20.75 15.15
N ALA A 182 -11.95 -20.14 16.02
CA ALA A 182 -12.11 -18.70 16.06
C ALA A 182 -10.82 -18.04 16.58
N LEU A 183 -10.32 -17.07 15.82
CA LEU A 183 -9.24 -16.19 16.22
C LEU A 183 -9.83 -14.97 16.98
N PRO A 184 -9.01 -14.23 17.75
CA PRO A 184 -9.49 -13.05 18.47
C PRO A 184 -10.12 -12.00 17.53
N ASP A 185 -11.32 -11.53 17.88
CA ASP A 185 -11.97 -10.40 17.20
C ASP A 185 -11.04 -9.18 17.15
N ILE A 186 -10.92 -8.57 15.97
CA ILE A 186 -10.12 -7.37 15.76
C ILE A 186 -11.07 -6.18 15.63
N GLU A 187 -11.01 -5.22 16.58
CA GLU A 187 -11.68 -3.93 16.41
C GLU A 187 -10.82 -3.04 15.51
N ILE A 188 -11.20 -2.93 14.24
CA ILE A 188 -10.42 -2.20 13.23
C ILE A 188 -10.78 -0.72 13.17
N GLY A 189 -11.95 -0.32 13.66
CA GLY A 189 -12.36 1.07 13.65
C GLY A 189 -13.39 1.40 14.72
N ARG A 190 -13.24 2.57 15.34
CA ARG A 190 -14.25 3.21 16.18
C ARG A 190 -14.14 4.71 15.99
N GLY A 191 -15.27 5.39 15.80
CA GLY A 191 -15.26 6.83 15.68
C GLY A 191 -16.64 7.44 15.63
N THR A 192 -16.65 8.76 15.54
CA THR A 192 -17.85 9.54 15.27
C THR A 192 -17.81 10.00 13.81
N ALA A 193 -18.94 10.46 13.31
CA ALA A 193 -19.01 11.18 12.05
C ALA A 193 -18.28 12.53 12.08
N GLN A 194 -17.42 12.82 13.06
CA GLN A 194 -16.60 14.04 13.21
C GLN A 194 -15.28 13.88 12.42
N MET A 195 -14.95 12.65 12.00
CA MET A 195 -13.81 12.29 11.14
C MET A 195 -14.08 12.56 9.63
N LEU A 196 -14.65 13.71 9.31
CA LEU A 196 -15.05 14.13 7.94
C LEU A 196 -14.04 15.01 7.24
N GLN A 197 -13.01 15.41 7.96
CA GLN A 197 -11.90 16.07 7.32
C GLN A 197 -11.25 15.05 6.37
N ALA A 198 -10.85 15.53 5.19
CA ALA A 198 -10.29 14.67 4.13
C ALA A 198 -9.04 13.91 4.60
N ASP A 199 -8.38 14.41 5.65
CA ASP A 199 -7.19 13.91 6.32
C ASP A 199 -7.47 12.95 7.48
N ALA A 200 -8.74 12.73 7.87
CA ALA A 200 -9.04 11.82 8.96
C ALA A 200 -8.65 10.38 8.60
N LYS A 201 -7.64 9.83 9.29
CA LYS A 201 -7.14 8.47 9.08
C LYS A 201 -8.26 7.46 9.35
N ARG A 202 -8.81 6.90 8.27
CA ARG A 202 -9.79 5.81 8.31
C ARG A 202 -9.12 4.50 7.93
N ALA A 203 -8.03 4.22 8.64
CA ALA A 203 -7.23 3.03 8.44
C ALA A 203 -6.51 2.64 9.73
N ILE A 204 -6.25 1.34 9.85
CA ILE A 204 -5.39 0.73 10.85
C ILE A 204 -4.31 -0.08 10.12
N ASP A 205 -3.07 0.07 10.58
CA ASP A 205 -1.86 -0.57 10.06
C ASP A 205 -1.22 -1.46 11.13
N GLY A 206 -0.40 -2.44 10.72
CA GLY A 206 0.33 -3.31 11.65
C GLY A 206 -0.55 -4.32 12.41
N LEU A 207 -1.69 -4.69 11.84
CA LEU A 207 -2.42 -5.88 12.25
C LEU A 207 -1.52 -7.07 11.91
N ASN A 208 -0.92 -7.75 12.88
CA ASN A 208 -0.03 -8.89 12.60
C ASN A 208 -0.80 -10.21 12.74
N ASN A 209 -1.98 -10.28 12.12
CA ASN A 209 -2.82 -11.48 12.19
C ASN A 209 -2.48 -12.42 11.05
N LEU A 210 -2.11 -13.64 11.42
CA LEU A 210 -1.62 -14.67 10.51
C LEU A 210 -2.64 -15.82 10.43
N ASN A 211 -2.54 -16.61 9.36
CA ASN A 211 -3.26 -17.87 9.17
C ASN A 211 -4.80 -17.76 9.15
N ILE A 212 -5.34 -16.66 8.62
CA ILE A 212 -6.78 -16.45 8.48
C ILE A 212 -7.30 -17.23 7.28
N LYS A 213 -8.17 -18.22 7.51
CA LYS A 213 -8.83 -19.01 6.45
C LYS A 213 -10.18 -18.42 6.04
N SER A 214 -10.90 -17.83 6.99
CA SER A 214 -12.12 -17.09 6.70
C SER A 214 -12.28 -15.90 7.63
N PHE A 215 -13.04 -14.91 7.18
CA PHE A 215 -13.39 -13.76 8.00
C PHE A 215 -14.80 -13.23 7.73
N GLN A 216 -15.36 -12.57 8.72
CA GLN A 216 -16.60 -11.79 8.65
C GLN A 216 -16.36 -10.40 9.22
N VAL A 217 -17.01 -9.41 8.62
CA VAL A 217 -16.92 -8.02 9.05
C VAL A 217 -18.25 -7.60 9.65
N THR A 218 -18.19 -7.03 10.86
CA THR A 218 -19.35 -6.43 11.51
C THR A 218 -19.17 -4.92 11.58
N PHE A 219 -20.06 -4.20 10.91
CA PHE A 219 -20.23 -2.76 11.05
C PHE A 219 -21.40 -2.49 11.98
N THR A 220 -21.20 -1.65 12.99
CA THR A 220 -22.26 -1.19 13.89
C THR A 220 -22.23 0.33 13.91
N ALA A 221 -23.37 0.98 13.70
CA ALA A 221 -23.51 2.42 13.86
C ALA A 221 -24.70 2.74 14.77
N LYS A 222 -24.52 3.68 15.70
CA LYS A 222 -25.62 4.32 16.43
C LYS A 222 -25.88 5.67 15.79
N VAL A 223 -27.05 5.84 15.18
CA VAL A 223 -27.44 7.08 14.49
C VAL A 223 -28.20 7.98 15.47
N TYR A 224 -27.74 9.22 15.61
CA TYR A 224 -28.34 10.25 16.46
C TYR A 224 -29.08 11.29 15.63
N GLU A 225 -28.53 11.60 14.45
CA GLU A 225 -29.15 12.50 13.49
C GLU A 225 -29.33 11.80 12.16
N ASP A 226 -30.57 11.76 11.73
CA ASP A 226 -30.91 11.33 10.39
C ASP A 226 -30.92 12.56 9.49
N SER A 227 -30.18 12.53 8.37
CA SER A 227 -30.30 13.58 7.35
C SER A 227 -31.10 13.08 6.18
N TYR A 228 -32.03 13.91 5.76
CA TYR A 228 -32.77 13.77 4.52
C TYR A 228 -31.82 13.63 3.31
N LEU A 229 -31.68 12.42 2.78
CA LEU A 229 -31.55 12.28 1.33
C LEU A 229 -32.89 12.77 0.77
N ASN A 230 -33.00 14.06 0.44
CA ASN A 230 -34.17 14.58 -0.25
C ASN A 230 -34.11 14.12 -1.70
N GLU A 231 -34.94 13.14 -2.07
CA GLU A 231 -35.26 12.93 -3.47
C GLU A 231 -35.97 14.19 -3.98
N ARG A 232 -35.27 15.00 -4.79
CA ARG A 232 -35.87 16.16 -5.48
C ARG A 232 -36.93 15.76 -6.53
N HIS A 233 -37.24 14.47 -6.69
CA HIS A 233 -38.01 13.95 -7.84
C HIS A 233 -39.19 13.02 -7.52
N LEU A 234 -39.61 12.85 -6.26
CA LEU A 234 -40.88 12.17 -5.94
C LEU A 234 -41.91 13.14 -5.33
N PRO A 235 -43.20 13.07 -5.73
CA PRO A 235 -44.27 13.94 -5.25
C PRO A 235 -44.75 13.60 -3.82
N THR A 236 -44.13 12.61 -3.16
CA THR A 236 -44.45 12.20 -1.79
C THR A 236 -43.55 12.94 -0.79
N ILE A 237 -44.19 13.75 0.03
CA ILE A 237 -43.60 14.58 1.07
C ILE A 237 -42.97 13.69 2.18
N ASN A 238 -41.71 13.94 2.50
CA ASN A 238 -41.03 13.60 3.77
C ASN A 238 -40.84 12.11 4.15
N GLU A 239 -40.60 11.20 3.21
CA GLU A 239 -40.03 9.90 3.58
C GLU A 239 -38.51 10.01 3.73
N ASN A 240 -38.05 9.84 4.97
CA ASN A 240 -36.64 9.85 5.29
C ASN A 240 -35.99 8.55 4.80
N LEU A 241 -35.11 8.66 3.79
CA LEU A 241 -34.45 7.50 3.22
C LEU A 241 -33.36 6.90 4.13
N GLY A 242 -33.03 7.58 5.23
CA GLY A 242 -32.02 7.20 6.19
C GLY A 242 -30.67 7.85 5.95
N ARG A 243 -29.74 7.61 6.87
CA ARG A 243 -28.40 8.19 6.87
C ARG A 243 -27.44 7.27 6.11
N PRO A 244 -26.71 7.76 5.09
CA PRO A 244 -25.59 7.03 4.51
C PRO A 244 -24.48 6.78 5.55
N LEU A 245 -23.99 5.54 5.67
CA LEU A 245 -23.04 5.14 6.72
C LEU A 245 -21.72 4.61 6.17
N LEU A 246 -21.73 3.52 5.40
CA LEU A 246 -20.53 2.79 4.97
C LEU A 246 -20.56 2.52 3.46
N ARG A 247 -19.43 2.76 2.78
CA ARG A 247 -19.24 2.54 1.33
C ARG A 247 -18.28 1.42 1.01
N ALA A 248 -17.23 1.24 1.80
CA ALA A 248 -16.23 0.22 1.54
C ALA A 248 -15.46 -0.15 2.81
N ILE A 249 -14.96 -1.39 2.84
CA ILE A 249 -13.91 -1.84 3.74
C ILE A 249 -12.86 -2.54 2.89
N ASN A 250 -11.62 -2.06 2.96
CA ASN A 250 -10.50 -2.56 2.18
C ASN A 250 -9.50 -3.23 3.11
N ILE A 251 -9.25 -4.52 2.90
CA ILE A 251 -8.32 -5.33 3.68
C ILE A 251 -7.05 -5.52 2.87
N LEU A 252 -5.89 -5.22 3.45
CA LEU A 252 -4.59 -5.41 2.83
C LEU A 252 -3.95 -6.71 3.34
N GLU A 253 -3.85 -7.67 2.45
CA GLU A 253 -3.09 -8.91 2.61
C GLU A 253 -1.64 -8.67 2.16
N PRO A 254 -0.63 -8.87 3.00
CA PRO A 254 0.75 -8.85 2.56
C PRO A 254 1.04 -10.10 1.71
N VAL A 255 1.67 -9.90 0.56
CA VAL A 255 2.08 -10.97 -0.36
C VAL A 255 3.56 -10.81 -0.73
N PRO A 256 4.27 -11.88 -1.08
CA PRO A 256 5.65 -11.79 -1.56
C PRO A 256 5.74 -10.84 -2.76
N SER A 257 6.68 -9.90 -2.70
CA SER A 257 6.92 -8.97 -3.80
C SER A 257 7.81 -9.61 -4.85
N ILE A 258 7.47 -9.45 -6.13
CA ILE A 258 8.34 -9.86 -7.24
C ILE A 258 9.65 -9.05 -7.27
N TYR A 259 9.75 -7.97 -6.52
CA TYR A 259 10.93 -7.11 -6.43
C TYR A 259 11.80 -7.41 -5.20
N GLU A 260 11.54 -8.51 -4.49
CA GLU A 260 12.47 -9.10 -3.54
C GLU A 260 13.38 -10.09 -4.28
N ILE A 261 14.61 -9.66 -4.59
CA ILE A 261 15.53 -10.39 -5.46
C ILE A 261 16.43 -11.27 -4.62
N ASN A 262 16.24 -12.59 -4.68
CA ASN A 262 17.01 -13.57 -3.90
C ASN A 262 18.21 -14.15 -4.66
N SER A 263 18.20 -14.04 -5.99
CA SER A 263 19.32 -14.46 -6.84
C SER A 263 19.50 -13.56 -8.06
N LEU A 264 20.69 -13.55 -8.65
CA LEU A 264 20.91 -12.86 -9.93
C LEU A 264 20.19 -13.55 -11.10
N SER A 265 19.82 -14.82 -10.96
CA SER A 265 18.95 -15.50 -11.93
C SER A 265 17.54 -14.96 -11.89
N GLU A 266 16.98 -14.72 -10.70
CA GLU A 266 15.68 -14.03 -10.54
C GLU A 266 15.73 -12.64 -11.14
N LEU A 267 16.77 -11.85 -10.84
CA LEU A 267 16.97 -10.53 -11.43
C LEU A 267 16.96 -10.59 -12.96
N LYS A 268 17.74 -11.52 -13.54
CA LYS A 268 17.85 -11.67 -14.98
C LYS A 268 16.50 -11.96 -15.65
N ASN A 269 15.63 -12.72 -14.98
CA ASN A 269 14.30 -13.05 -15.50
C ASN A 269 13.31 -11.90 -15.39
N LEU A 270 13.52 -10.97 -14.46
CA LEU A 270 12.66 -9.80 -14.22
C LEU A 270 13.07 -8.57 -15.05
N CYS A 271 14.31 -8.54 -15.54
CA CYS A 271 14.85 -7.42 -16.29
C CYS A 271 14.57 -7.52 -17.80
N SER A 272 14.32 -6.38 -18.44
CA SER A 272 14.13 -6.26 -19.89
C SER A 272 15.44 -6.26 -20.67
N ASP A 273 16.52 -5.79 -20.05
CA ASP A 273 17.87 -5.75 -20.63
C ASP A 273 18.90 -6.21 -19.59
N VAL A 274 19.82 -7.08 -19.98
CA VAL A 274 20.86 -7.64 -19.09
C VAL A 274 22.14 -7.88 -19.89
N HIS A 275 23.23 -7.25 -19.44
CA HIS A 275 24.57 -7.48 -19.96
C HIS A 275 25.49 -7.97 -18.85
N LEU A 276 26.23 -9.04 -19.15
CA LEU A 276 27.23 -9.62 -18.27
C LEU A 276 28.60 -9.33 -18.86
N PHE A 277 29.53 -8.90 -18.01
CA PHE A 277 30.89 -8.58 -18.41
C PHE A 277 31.87 -9.49 -17.67
N GLU A 278 32.87 -9.92 -18.43
CA GLU A 278 34.03 -10.65 -17.95
C GLU A 278 35.23 -9.69 -18.06
N ASN A 279 35.95 -9.46 -16.96
CA ASN A 279 37.33 -8.96 -17.07
C ASN A 279 38.21 -10.09 -17.64
N PRO A 280 39.41 -9.81 -18.17
CA PRO A 280 40.30 -10.85 -18.67
C PRO A 280 40.53 -11.96 -17.62
N GLY A 281 39.83 -13.08 -17.78
CA GLY A 281 39.64 -14.16 -16.80
C GLY A 281 38.28 -14.86 -16.99
N PRO A 282 38.02 -15.99 -16.31
CA PRO A 282 36.80 -16.79 -16.51
C PRO A 282 35.59 -16.35 -15.66
N ALA A 283 35.75 -15.40 -14.74
CA ALA A 283 34.70 -15.03 -13.79
C ALA A 283 33.90 -13.82 -14.28
N ILE A 284 32.58 -13.95 -14.25
CA ILE A 284 31.65 -12.83 -14.45
C ILE A 284 31.78 -11.91 -13.25
N ASN A 285 32.11 -10.65 -13.46
CA ASN A 285 32.41 -9.73 -12.37
C ASN A 285 31.58 -8.45 -12.38
N ARG A 286 30.88 -8.18 -13.49
CA ARG A 286 29.99 -7.03 -13.62
C ARG A 286 28.71 -7.44 -14.36
N LEU A 287 27.59 -6.93 -13.86
CA LEU A 287 26.27 -7.07 -14.43
C LEU A 287 25.67 -5.67 -14.56
N THR A 288 25.15 -5.34 -15.74
CA THR A 288 24.24 -4.20 -15.91
C THR A 288 22.88 -4.73 -16.30
N ALA A 289 21.82 -4.23 -15.67
CA ALA A 289 20.46 -4.66 -15.97
C ALA A 289 19.46 -3.52 -15.87
N THR A 290 18.36 -3.61 -16.60
CA THR A 290 17.22 -2.70 -16.49
C THR A 290 16.03 -3.45 -15.90
N LEU A 291 15.68 -3.14 -14.67
CA LEU A 291 14.48 -3.64 -14.01
C LEU A 291 13.29 -2.78 -14.41
N ASP A 292 12.30 -3.36 -15.08
CA ASP A 292 11.08 -2.65 -15.40
C ASP A 292 10.28 -2.42 -14.12
N LEU A 293 9.95 -1.16 -13.84
CA LEU A 293 9.23 -0.76 -12.64
C LEU A 293 8.31 0.40 -13.00
N SER A 294 7.01 0.14 -13.08
CA SER A 294 6.01 1.18 -13.36
C SER A 294 5.46 1.76 -12.06
N ALA A 295 5.95 2.93 -11.67
CA ALA A 295 5.50 3.65 -10.49
C ALA A 295 5.33 5.14 -10.73
N VAL A 296 4.08 5.61 -10.67
CA VAL A 296 3.76 7.04 -10.56
C VAL A 296 3.74 7.45 -9.09
N LEU A 297 4.61 8.38 -8.69
CA LEU A 297 4.63 9.01 -7.36
C LEU A 297 4.04 10.41 -7.47
N VAL A 298 3.17 10.79 -6.54
CA VAL A 298 2.54 12.10 -6.45
C VAL A 298 2.70 12.69 -5.05
N ASN A 299 2.74 14.02 -4.94
CA ASN A 299 2.65 14.66 -3.63
C ASN A 299 1.24 14.42 -3.05
N SER A 300 1.13 13.49 -2.10
CA SER A 300 -0.10 13.26 -1.33
C SER A 300 -0.33 14.41 -0.35
N THR A 301 -1.60 14.80 -0.18
CA THR A 301 -2.02 15.77 0.85
C THR A 301 -1.80 15.27 2.27
N ASN A 302 -1.64 13.96 2.46
CA ASN A 302 -1.47 13.30 3.75
C ASN A 302 0.00 12.97 4.06
N GLN A 303 0.94 13.57 3.33
CA GLN A 303 2.37 13.42 3.59
C GLN A 303 2.76 13.97 4.97
N ILE A 304 3.51 13.17 5.73
CA ILE A 304 4.07 13.52 7.03
C ILE A 304 5.56 13.19 6.99
N ILE A 305 6.44 14.16 7.25
CA ILE A 305 7.88 13.91 7.46
C ILE A 305 8.18 14.16 8.94
N SER A 306 8.30 13.07 9.70
CA SER A 306 8.56 13.13 11.13
C SER A 306 10.00 13.56 11.40
N ASN A 307 10.17 14.53 12.31
CA ASN A 307 11.49 15.02 12.74
C ASN A 307 12.41 15.51 11.61
N ASN A 308 11.84 15.93 10.47
CA ASN A 308 12.59 16.26 9.26
C ASN A 308 13.50 15.11 8.75
N ASP A 309 13.18 13.86 9.12
CA ASP A 309 13.93 12.68 8.72
C ASP A 309 13.02 11.73 7.93
N VAL A 310 13.34 11.57 6.64
CA VAL A 310 12.59 10.72 5.71
C VAL A 310 12.70 9.22 6.01
N TYR A 311 13.68 8.82 6.83
CA TYR A 311 13.89 7.43 7.26
C TYR A 311 13.26 7.14 8.63
N ASN A 312 12.69 8.15 9.30
CA ASN A 312 11.95 7.95 10.54
C ASN A 312 10.72 7.06 10.30
N LEU A 313 10.44 6.13 11.21
CA LEU A 313 9.28 5.22 11.13
C LEU A 313 7.93 5.98 11.11
N GLY A 314 7.87 7.20 11.63
CA GLY A 314 6.69 8.06 11.57
C GLY A 314 6.49 8.78 10.23
N SER A 315 7.52 8.84 9.38
CA SER A 315 7.45 9.51 8.08
C SER A 315 6.61 8.70 7.08
N ARG A 316 5.55 9.32 6.57
CA ARG A 316 4.58 8.75 5.63
C ARG A 316 4.55 9.63 4.38
N TYR A 317 5.09 9.14 3.28
CA TYR A 317 5.06 9.83 1.99
C TYR A 317 5.27 8.82 0.87
N GLU A 318 5.01 9.22 -0.37
CA GLU A 318 5.22 8.34 -1.52
C GLU A 318 6.69 8.27 -1.90
N TYR A 319 7.25 7.07 -2.00
CA TYR A 319 8.65 6.87 -2.36
C TYR A 319 8.92 5.54 -3.06
N VAL A 320 10.02 5.48 -3.79
CA VAL A 320 10.70 4.22 -4.10
C VAL A 320 11.88 4.07 -3.16
N GLU A 321 11.98 2.90 -2.54
CA GLU A 321 13.04 2.51 -1.63
C GLU A 321 13.81 1.33 -2.24
N LEU A 322 15.14 1.46 -2.25
CA LEU A 322 16.06 0.35 -2.46
C LEU A 322 16.61 -0.06 -1.11
N ILE A 323 16.53 -1.35 -0.78
CA ILE A 323 17.22 -1.92 0.36
C ILE A 323 18.20 -2.96 -0.16
N LEU A 324 19.47 -2.75 0.16
CA LEU A 324 20.57 -3.65 -0.13
C LEU A 324 20.96 -4.37 1.17
N PHE A 325 20.92 -5.70 1.15
CA PHE A 325 21.33 -6.48 2.30
C PHE A 325 22.86 -6.56 2.34
N PRO A 326 23.49 -6.32 3.50
CA PRO A 326 24.88 -5.87 3.55
C PRO A 326 25.91 -6.89 3.05
N ASN A 327 27.02 -6.35 2.53
CA ASN A 327 28.30 -7.02 2.20
C ASN A 327 28.29 -8.04 1.04
N GLN A 328 27.32 -8.01 0.14
CA GLN A 328 27.27 -8.97 -0.98
C GLN A 328 27.99 -8.51 -2.26
N PHE A 329 28.08 -7.20 -2.51
CA PHE A 329 28.64 -6.67 -3.76
C PHE A 329 29.80 -5.71 -3.50
N THR A 330 30.79 -5.69 -4.39
CA THR A 330 31.89 -4.71 -4.35
C THR A 330 31.42 -3.33 -4.83
N ARG A 331 30.40 -3.29 -5.71
CA ARG A 331 29.72 -2.07 -6.13
C ARG A 331 28.28 -2.36 -6.47
N PHE A 332 27.39 -1.47 -6.08
CA PHE A 332 25.97 -1.50 -6.46
C PHE A 332 25.53 -0.07 -6.78
N GLU A 333 25.11 0.18 -8.01
CA GLU A 333 24.50 1.45 -8.41
C GLU A 333 23.11 1.21 -8.95
N ALA A 334 22.19 2.10 -8.58
CA ALA A 334 20.84 2.14 -9.10
C ALA A 334 20.54 3.55 -9.61
N LYS A 335 20.05 3.63 -10.85
CA LYS A 335 19.63 4.86 -11.51
C LYS A 335 18.17 4.71 -11.89
N LYS A 336 17.34 5.68 -11.49
CA LYS A 336 15.92 5.69 -11.85
C LYS A 336 15.78 6.10 -13.31
N ILE A 337 14.96 5.38 -14.06
CA ILE A 337 14.48 5.80 -15.38
C ILE A 337 13.09 6.40 -15.15
N GLY A 338 12.97 7.71 -15.35
CA GLY A 338 11.71 8.41 -15.15
C GLY A 338 11.80 9.90 -15.37
N GLU A 339 10.63 10.54 -15.37
CA GLU A 339 10.48 11.98 -15.63
C GLU A 339 9.72 12.64 -14.48
N GLU A 340 10.15 13.85 -14.09
CA GLU A 340 9.34 14.72 -13.23
C GLU A 340 8.43 15.57 -14.10
N LEU A 341 7.13 15.49 -13.83
CA LEU A 341 6.13 16.29 -14.52
C LEU A 341 5.49 17.26 -13.53
N THR A 342 5.05 18.40 -14.06
CA THR A 342 4.24 19.35 -13.30
C THR A 342 2.77 18.97 -13.51
N ARG A 343 2.04 18.74 -12.42
CA ARG A 343 0.63 18.38 -12.45
C ARG A 343 -0.19 19.67 -12.54
N VAL A 344 -0.86 19.87 -13.67
CA VAL A 344 -1.88 20.90 -13.80
C VAL A 344 -3.15 20.33 -13.17
N ASN A 345 -3.58 20.89 -12.04
CA ASN A 345 -4.80 20.48 -11.36
C ASN A 345 -6.05 20.94 -12.10
#